data_AF-Q9SQT8-F1
#
_entry.id   AF-Q9SQT8-F1
#
_cell.length_a   1.000
_cell.length_b   1.000
_cell.length_c   1.000
_cell.angle_alpha   90.00
_cell.angle_beta   90.00
_cell.angle_gamma   90.00
#
_symmetry.space_group_name_H-M   'P 1'
#
loop_
_entity.id
_entity.type
_entity.pdbx_description
1 polymer ?
#
loop_
_entity_poly.entity_id
_entity_poly.type
_entity_poly.pdbx_seq_one_letter_code
_entity_poly.pdbx_strand_id
1 'polypeptide(L)'
;MAASSTNARLTNPPRLLSKPRLSPTSVANLRFPAADFSTRFFADSSSPRLRSVPFPVVFSDQRRRRSMEPSNVYVASNSTEMEIGSHDIVKNPSLICAPVMADSIDKMVIETSKAHELGADLVEIRLDWLKDFNPLEDLKTIIKKSPLPTLFTYRPKWEGGQYEGDENERRDVLRLAMELGADYIDVELQVASEFIKSIDGKKPGKFKVIVSSHNYQNTPSVEDLDGLVARIQQTGADIVKIATTAVDIADVARMFHITSKAQVPTIGLVMGERGLMSRILCSKFGGYLTFGTLDSSKVSAPGQPTIKDLLDLYNFRRIGPDTKVYGIIGKPVSHSKSPIVHNQAFKSVDFNGVYVHLLVDNLVSFLQAYSSSDFAGFSCTIPHKEAALQCCDEVDPLAKSIGAVNTILRRKSDGKLLGYNTDCIGSISAIEDGLRSSGDPSSVPSSSSPLASKTVVVIGAGGAGKALAYGAKEKGAKVVIANRTYERALELAEAIGGKALSLTDLDNYHPEDGMVLANTTSMGMQPNVEETPISKDALKHYALVFDAVYTPRITRLLREAEESGAITVSGSEMFVRQAYEQFEIFTGLPAPKELYWQIMSKY
;
A
#
# COMPACT_ATOMS: atom_id res chain seq x y z
N MET A 1 61.46 -12.52 -14.65
CA MET A 1 61.48 -13.79 -15.38
C MET A 1 60.18 -13.92 -16.16
N ALA A 2 60.31 -14.17 -17.46
CA ALA A 2 59.29 -14.49 -18.49
C ALA A 2 58.04 -13.57 -18.58
N ALA A 3 57.97 -12.62 -19.54
CA ALA A 3 57.70 -12.80 -20.99
C ALA A 3 56.18 -13.03 -21.23
N SER A 4 55.48 -12.43 -22.19
CA SER A 4 55.81 -11.70 -23.44
C SER A 4 54.47 -11.15 -23.98
N SER A 5 54.36 -9.88 -24.39
CA SER A 5 54.40 -9.41 -25.80
C SER A 5 53.13 -9.80 -26.62
N THR A 6 52.52 -9.01 -27.52
CA THR A 6 52.97 -7.88 -28.34
C THR A 6 51.77 -7.35 -29.18
N ASN A 7 51.76 -6.03 -29.47
CA ASN A 7 51.40 -5.38 -30.77
C ASN A 7 49.97 -5.54 -31.38
N ALA A 8 49.35 -4.58 -32.08
CA ALA A 8 49.76 -3.27 -32.60
C ALA A 8 48.56 -2.49 -33.22
N ARG A 9 48.65 -1.15 -33.16
CA ARG A 9 48.38 -0.09 -34.19
C ARG A 9 46.99 0.01 -34.87
N LEU A 10 46.27 1.11 -34.62
CA LEU A 10 46.12 2.35 -35.45
C LEU A 10 45.22 2.20 -36.68
N THR A 11 44.11 2.95 -36.76
CA THR A 11 43.85 4.05 -37.72
C THR A 11 42.46 4.69 -37.54
N ASN A 12 42.40 6.01 -37.76
CA ASN A 12 41.29 6.98 -37.60
C ASN A 12 40.10 6.82 -38.59
N PRO A 13 38.95 7.49 -38.34
CA PRO A 13 37.68 7.30 -39.07
C PRO A 13 37.48 8.26 -40.27
N PRO A 14 36.53 8.00 -41.20
CA PRO A 14 36.09 8.99 -42.18
C PRO A 14 34.69 9.55 -41.89
N ARG A 15 34.56 10.88 -42.06
CA ARG A 15 33.30 11.64 -42.23
C ARG A 15 32.75 11.45 -43.67
N LEU A 16 31.44 11.28 -43.81
CA LEU A 16 30.63 11.54 -45.03
C LEU A 16 29.24 12.02 -44.57
N LEU A 17 28.89 13.31 -44.70
CA LEU A 17 28.14 13.97 -45.79
C LEU A 17 26.62 13.66 -45.88
N SER A 18 25.85 14.52 -45.20
CA SER A 18 24.58 15.20 -45.56
C SER A 18 23.54 14.68 -46.59
N LYS A 19 22.28 14.64 -46.09
CA LYS A 19 20.95 15.07 -46.66
C LYS A 19 20.21 14.17 -47.69
N PRO A 20 18.87 14.29 -47.89
CA PRO A 20 17.78 14.90 -47.08
C PRO A 20 16.45 14.08 -46.99
N ARG A 21 15.60 14.48 -46.02
CA ARG A 21 14.11 14.48 -45.94
C ARG A 21 13.29 13.42 -46.70
N LEU A 22 12.50 12.64 -45.93
CA LEU A 22 11.22 12.06 -46.35
C LEU A 22 10.14 12.39 -45.30
N SER A 23 8.96 12.77 -45.80
CA SER A 23 7.77 13.30 -45.12
C SER A 23 6.99 12.27 -44.29
N PRO A 24 6.18 12.70 -43.30
CA PRO A 24 5.39 11.81 -42.46
C PRO A 24 3.99 11.53 -43.05
N THR A 25 3.58 10.27 -43.05
CA THR A 25 2.20 9.82 -43.32
C THR A 25 1.45 9.56 -42.02
N SER A 26 0.40 10.38 -41.82
CA SER A 26 -0.87 10.14 -41.11
C SER A 26 -0.97 9.00 -40.08
N VAL A 27 -1.20 9.36 -38.81
CA VAL A 27 -2.11 8.61 -37.93
C VAL A 27 -2.94 9.61 -37.11
N ALA A 28 -4.20 9.25 -36.92
CA ALA A 28 -5.37 10.08 -36.66
C ALA A 28 -5.38 10.87 -35.34
N ASN A 29 -5.91 12.10 -35.45
CA ASN A 29 -6.45 12.90 -34.37
C ASN A 29 -7.68 12.20 -33.75
N LEU A 30 -7.61 11.86 -32.47
CA LEU A 30 -8.79 11.72 -31.61
C LEU A 30 -8.81 12.92 -30.65
N ARG A 31 -9.58 13.94 -31.06
CA ARG A 31 -9.99 15.06 -30.21
C ARG A 31 -11.06 14.57 -29.25
N PHE A 32 -10.81 14.65 -27.95
CA PHE A 32 -11.89 14.68 -26.96
C PHE A 32 -12.24 16.14 -26.66
N PRO A 33 -13.53 16.54 -26.71
CA PRO A 33 -13.96 17.87 -26.34
C PRO A 33 -13.90 18.03 -24.81
N ALA A 34 -13.34 19.15 -24.35
CA ALA A 34 -13.45 19.59 -22.97
C ALA A 34 -14.92 19.90 -22.65
N ALA A 35 -15.47 19.22 -21.65
CA ALA A 35 -16.73 19.61 -21.03
C ALA A 35 -16.43 20.63 -19.94
N ASP A 36 -16.73 21.90 -20.21
CA ASP A 36 -16.89 22.94 -19.20
C ASP A 36 -18.09 22.57 -18.32
N PHE A 37 -17.87 22.32 -17.03
CA PHE A 37 -18.94 22.40 -16.04
C PHE A 37 -18.43 23.07 -14.76
N SER A 38 -18.81 24.34 -14.62
CA SER A 38 -18.80 25.07 -13.36
C SER A 38 -19.98 24.62 -12.50
N THR A 39 -19.74 24.02 -11.34
CA THR A 39 -20.75 23.91 -10.28
C THR A 39 -20.13 24.27 -8.94
N ARG A 40 -20.42 25.51 -8.51
CA ARG A 40 -20.32 25.95 -7.11
C ARG A 40 -21.35 25.16 -6.30
N PHE A 41 -20.93 24.53 -5.21
CA PHE A 41 -21.85 24.22 -4.11
C PHE A 41 -21.23 24.63 -2.78
N PHE A 42 -21.88 25.63 -2.18
CA PHE A 42 -21.71 26.05 -0.80
C PHE A 42 -22.18 24.93 0.14
N ALA A 43 -21.43 24.74 1.22
CA ALA A 43 -21.84 23.96 2.37
C ALA A 43 -23.00 24.65 3.10
N ASP A 44 -24.04 23.89 3.45
CA ASP A 44 -24.75 24.15 4.70
C ASP A 44 -25.22 22.83 5.34
N SER A 45 -25.11 22.84 6.66
CA SER A 45 -25.25 21.76 7.61
C SER A 45 -26.71 21.54 8.05
N SER A 46 -27.17 20.29 8.10
CA SER A 46 -28.15 19.80 9.09
C SER A 46 -28.52 18.32 8.88
N SER A 47 -28.07 17.46 9.79
CA SER A 47 -28.65 16.13 10.09
C SER A 47 -29.99 16.28 10.88
N PRO A 48 -30.82 15.25 11.20
CA PRO A 48 -30.54 13.79 11.20
C PRO A 48 -31.75 12.84 10.86
N ARG A 49 -31.47 11.51 10.96
CA ARG A 49 -32.34 10.37 11.36
C ARG A 49 -32.98 9.43 10.32
N LEU A 50 -32.69 8.13 10.56
CA LEU A 50 -33.58 6.95 10.62
C LEU A 50 -33.93 6.16 9.32
N ARG A 51 -33.29 4.99 9.11
CA ARG A 51 -33.80 3.64 9.47
C ARG A 51 -33.01 2.54 8.74
N SER A 52 -32.37 1.68 9.53
CA SER A 52 -31.83 0.37 9.13
C SER A 52 -32.95 -0.67 9.02
N VAL A 53 -32.88 -1.54 8.01
CA VAL A 53 -33.72 -2.74 7.87
C VAL A 53 -32.77 -3.95 7.80
N PRO A 54 -33.03 -5.06 8.52
CA PRO A 54 -32.08 -6.16 8.67
C PRO A 54 -32.13 -7.18 7.51
N PHE A 55 -31.01 -7.88 7.32
CA PHE A 55 -30.79 -9.04 6.44
C PHE A 55 -31.80 -10.19 6.64
N PRO A 56 -31.89 -11.08 5.65
CA PRO A 56 -31.95 -12.51 5.94
C PRO A 56 -30.80 -13.28 5.26
N VAL A 57 -30.11 -14.07 6.09
CA VAL A 57 -29.24 -15.18 5.70
C VAL A 57 -30.13 -16.37 5.30
N VAL A 58 -29.92 -16.97 4.12
CA VAL A 58 -30.55 -18.24 3.74
C VAL A 58 -29.57 -19.14 2.98
N PHE A 59 -29.21 -20.23 3.68
CA PHE A 59 -28.97 -21.62 3.28
C PHE A 59 -28.11 -22.02 2.07
N SER A 60 -27.22 -22.96 2.41
CA SER A 60 -26.61 -24.04 1.62
C SER A 60 -27.35 -24.46 0.36
N ASP A 61 -26.60 -24.66 -0.73
CA ASP A 61 -27.00 -25.64 -1.74
C ASP A 61 -25.81 -26.53 -2.14
N GLN A 62 -25.97 -27.82 -1.87
CA GLN A 62 -25.13 -28.91 -2.36
C GLN A 62 -25.75 -29.43 -3.66
N ARG A 63 -24.88 -29.81 -4.60
CA ARG A 63 -25.11 -30.63 -5.81
C ARG A 63 -25.40 -29.84 -7.09
N ARG A 64 -24.43 -29.85 -8.00
CA ARG A 64 -24.57 -30.50 -9.31
C ARG A 64 -23.21 -30.66 -9.99
N ARG A 65 -22.70 -31.90 -10.00
CA ARG A 65 -21.75 -32.39 -11.01
C ARG A 65 -22.49 -32.56 -12.32
N ARG A 66 -22.00 -31.98 -13.42
CA ARG A 66 -22.14 -32.54 -14.77
C ARG A 66 -20.87 -32.28 -15.57
N SER A 67 -20.40 -33.39 -16.14
CA SER A 67 -19.26 -33.61 -17.03
C SER A 67 -19.38 -32.87 -18.36
N MET A 68 -18.26 -32.36 -18.87
CA MET A 68 -18.01 -32.17 -20.30
C MET A 68 -16.55 -32.53 -20.60
N GLU A 69 -16.37 -33.41 -21.59
CA GLU A 69 -15.12 -33.99 -22.09
C GLU A 69 -14.26 -32.95 -22.85
N PRO A 70 -12.92 -33.11 -22.92
CA PRO A 70 -12.10 -32.35 -23.87
C PRO A 70 -11.76 -33.21 -25.10
N SER A 71 -11.99 -32.64 -26.28
CA SER A 71 -11.49 -33.13 -27.56
C SER A 71 -10.04 -32.69 -27.78
N ASN A 72 -9.19 -33.66 -28.13
CA ASN A 72 -7.79 -33.48 -28.49
C ASN A 72 -7.62 -32.88 -29.90
N VAL A 73 -6.71 -31.91 -30.04
CA VAL A 73 -5.91 -31.72 -31.26
C VAL A 73 -4.48 -31.37 -30.86
N TYR A 74 -3.54 -32.24 -31.23
CA TYR A 74 -2.09 -32.06 -31.10
C TYR A 74 -1.54 -31.21 -32.25
N VAL A 75 -0.65 -30.25 -31.96
CA VAL A 75 0.51 -29.92 -32.81
C VAL A 75 1.69 -29.56 -31.92
N ALA A 76 2.82 -30.22 -32.20
CA ALA A 76 4.07 -30.22 -31.45
C ALA A 76 4.84 -28.89 -31.49
N SER A 77 5.49 -28.54 -30.37
CA SER A 77 6.90 -28.08 -30.36
C SER A 77 7.48 -28.08 -28.95
N ASN A 78 8.75 -28.44 -28.87
CA ASN A 78 9.51 -28.79 -27.67
C ASN A 78 9.70 -27.63 -26.69
N SER A 79 9.26 -27.80 -25.45
CA SER A 79 10.00 -27.36 -24.25
C SER A 79 9.44 -28.08 -23.03
N THR A 80 10.34 -28.65 -22.23
CA THR A 80 10.05 -29.45 -21.04
C THR A 80 9.55 -28.53 -19.93
N GLU A 81 8.23 -28.36 -19.81
CA GLU A 81 7.59 -27.89 -18.58
C GLU A 81 6.85 -29.06 -17.92
N MET A 82 7.27 -29.37 -16.70
CA MET A 82 6.74 -30.44 -15.88
C MET A 82 5.45 -29.93 -15.22
N GLU A 83 4.29 -30.19 -15.85
CA GLU A 83 2.99 -29.97 -15.22
C GLU A 83 2.79 -30.96 -14.05
N ILE A 84 3.05 -30.48 -12.83
CA ILE A 84 2.56 -31.14 -11.62
C ILE A 84 1.17 -30.57 -11.34
N GLY A 85 0.13 -31.36 -11.61
CA GLY A 85 -1.24 -31.02 -11.22
C GLY A 85 -1.37 -30.92 -9.69
N SER A 86 -1.55 -29.69 -9.17
CA SER A 86 -1.93 -29.48 -7.79
C SER A 86 -3.46 -29.61 -7.65
N HIS A 87 -3.90 -30.58 -6.86
CA HIS A 87 -5.22 -30.52 -6.25
C HIS A 87 -5.20 -29.37 -5.23
N ASP A 88 -5.49 -28.16 -5.68
CA ASP A 88 -5.57 -27.00 -4.79
C ASP A 88 -6.76 -27.16 -3.84
N ILE A 89 -6.47 -27.50 -2.58
CA ILE A 89 -7.45 -27.45 -1.49
C ILE A 89 -7.83 -25.99 -1.34
N VAL A 90 -8.99 -25.60 -1.88
CA VAL A 90 -9.58 -24.28 -1.65
C VAL A 90 -9.87 -24.16 -0.15
N LYS A 91 -8.95 -23.52 0.59
CA LYS A 91 -9.13 -23.23 2.01
C LYS A 91 -10.16 -22.11 2.17
N ASN A 92 -10.86 -22.09 3.30
CA ASN A 92 -11.77 -21.00 3.64
C ASN A 92 -11.02 -19.65 3.63
N PRO A 93 -11.70 -18.52 3.33
CA PRO A 93 -11.15 -17.20 3.54
C PRO A 93 -10.63 -17.02 4.97
N SER A 94 -9.59 -16.19 5.13
CA SER A 94 -8.99 -15.92 6.42
C SER A 94 -10.00 -15.31 7.39
N LEU A 95 -9.92 -15.71 8.66
CA LEU A 95 -10.66 -15.07 9.74
C LEU A 95 -9.96 -13.77 10.20
N ILE A 96 -10.71 -12.84 10.79
CA ILE A 96 -10.21 -11.66 11.49
C ILE A 96 -10.39 -11.87 12.99
N CYS A 97 -9.29 -11.95 13.74
CA CYS A 97 -9.29 -12.08 15.19
C CYS A 97 -8.92 -10.77 15.88
N ALA A 98 -9.70 -10.36 16.87
CA ALA A 98 -9.43 -9.18 17.67
C ALA A 98 -8.62 -9.54 18.93
N PRO A 99 -7.42 -8.98 19.15
CA PRO A 99 -6.73 -9.09 20.43
C PRO A 99 -7.51 -8.36 21.53
N VAL A 100 -7.72 -9.03 22.66
CA VAL A 100 -8.38 -8.51 23.87
C VAL A 100 -7.34 -8.49 24.98
N MET A 101 -6.97 -7.29 25.42
CA MET A 101 -5.81 -7.03 26.29
C MET A 101 -6.14 -6.11 27.46
N ALA A 102 -7.41 -5.82 27.71
CA ALA A 102 -7.79 -5.03 28.86
C ALA A 102 -7.29 -5.67 30.17
N ASP A 103 -6.90 -4.83 31.12
CA ASP A 103 -6.28 -5.26 32.38
C ASP A 103 -7.26 -5.80 33.43
N SER A 104 -8.56 -5.88 33.11
CA SER A 104 -9.60 -6.41 33.99
C SER A 104 -10.69 -7.15 33.22
N ILE A 105 -11.37 -8.08 33.91
CA ILE A 105 -12.36 -8.97 33.31
C ILE A 105 -13.57 -8.25 32.70
N ASP A 106 -14.10 -7.24 33.40
CA ASP A 106 -15.25 -6.46 32.93
C ASP A 106 -14.91 -5.69 31.65
N LYS A 107 -13.70 -5.14 31.57
CA LYS A 107 -13.23 -4.46 30.36
C LYS A 107 -12.99 -5.45 29.22
N MET A 108 -12.44 -6.64 29.48
CA MET A 108 -12.30 -7.69 28.46
C MET A 108 -13.67 -8.08 27.88
N VAL A 109 -14.70 -8.24 28.70
CA VAL A 109 -16.07 -8.52 28.22
C VAL A 109 -16.58 -7.40 27.32
N ILE A 110 -16.36 -6.13 27.68
CA ILE A 110 -16.72 -4.99 26.83
C ILE A 110 -15.94 -5.03 25.50
N GLU A 111 -14.65 -5.36 25.53
CA GLU A 111 -13.82 -5.52 24.34
C GLU A 111 -14.31 -6.64 23.41
N THR A 112 -14.78 -7.77 23.96
CA THR A 112 -15.37 -8.85 23.13
C THR A 112 -16.66 -8.40 22.42
N SER A 113 -17.49 -7.61 23.10
CA SER A 113 -18.68 -6.99 22.50
C SER A 113 -18.27 -5.99 21.41
N LYS A 114 -17.22 -5.20 21.68
CA LYS A 114 -16.72 -4.23 20.70
C LYS A 114 -16.14 -4.91 19.45
N ALA A 115 -15.45 -6.03 19.61
CA ALA A 115 -14.94 -6.83 18.50
C ALA A 115 -16.07 -7.29 17.57
N HIS A 116 -17.19 -7.74 18.14
CA HIS A 116 -18.38 -8.14 17.38
C HIS A 116 -18.99 -6.96 16.62
N GLU A 117 -19.16 -5.80 17.27
CA GLU A 117 -19.65 -4.58 16.61
C GLU A 117 -18.78 -4.14 15.42
N LEU A 118 -17.46 -4.33 15.53
CA LEU A 118 -16.50 -3.97 14.48
C LEU A 118 -16.43 -5.02 13.36
N GLY A 119 -17.02 -6.20 13.52
CA GLY A 119 -17.05 -7.25 12.50
C GLY A 119 -15.89 -8.24 12.53
N ALA A 120 -15.23 -8.42 13.68
CA ALA A 120 -14.30 -9.53 13.89
C ALA A 120 -15.03 -10.88 13.88
N ASP A 121 -14.34 -11.95 13.47
CA ASP A 121 -14.87 -13.31 13.45
C ASP A 121 -14.68 -14.05 14.78
N LEU A 122 -13.69 -13.64 15.58
CA LEU A 122 -13.34 -14.21 16.88
C LEU A 122 -12.47 -13.23 17.70
N VAL A 123 -12.23 -13.58 18.96
CA VAL A 123 -11.41 -12.78 19.89
C VAL A 123 -10.28 -13.62 20.49
N GLU A 124 -9.08 -13.03 20.58
CA GLU A 124 -7.93 -13.60 21.30
C GLU A 124 -7.88 -12.98 22.70
N ILE A 125 -8.27 -13.75 23.70
CA ILE A 125 -8.19 -13.36 25.11
C ILE A 125 -6.75 -13.54 25.58
N ARG A 126 -6.04 -12.43 25.76
CA ARG A 126 -4.66 -12.40 26.28
C ARG A 126 -4.66 -12.39 27.79
N LEU A 127 -4.78 -13.59 28.38
CA LEU A 127 -4.86 -13.79 29.84
C LEU A 127 -3.64 -13.21 30.57
N ASP A 128 -2.49 -13.15 29.90
CA ASP A 128 -1.26 -12.58 30.47
C ASP A 128 -1.35 -11.07 30.76
N TRP A 129 -2.35 -10.37 30.22
CA TRP A 129 -2.57 -8.93 30.47
C TRP A 129 -3.49 -8.61 31.65
N LEU A 130 -4.17 -9.60 32.23
CA LEU A 130 -5.02 -9.39 33.40
C LEU A 130 -4.15 -9.09 34.64
N LYS A 131 -4.48 -8.02 35.36
CA LYS A 131 -3.80 -7.67 36.62
C LYS A 131 -4.22 -8.58 37.77
N ASP A 132 -5.52 -8.81 37.88
CA ASP A 132 -6.13 -9.72 38.84
C ASP A 132 -6.85 -10.82 38.04
N PHE A 133 -6.57 -12.08 38.37
CA PHE A 133 -7.10 -13.22 37.62
C PHE A 133 -7.46 -14.39 38.54
N ASN A 134 -8.76 -14.72 38.59
CA ASN A 134 -9.35 -15.87 39.23
C ASN A 134 -9.75 -16.88 38.15
N PRO A 135 -8.92 -17.90 37.83
CA PRO A 135 -9.04 -18.67 36.59
C PRO A 135 -10.43 -19.25 36.32
N LEU A 136 -11.06 -19.89 37.30
CA LEU A 136 -12.36 -20.53 37.11
C LEU A 136 -13.49 -19.52 36.88
N GLU A 137 -13.51 -18.43 37.65
CA GLU A 137 -14.57 -17.43 37.59
C GLU A 137 -14.46 -16.57 36.33
N ASP A 138 -13.24 -16.12 36.02
CA ASP A 138 -12.99 -15.18 34.93
C ASP A 138 -13.13 -15.85 33.57
N LEU A 139 -12.55 -17.05 33.38
CA LEU A 139 -12.72 -17.81 32.14
C LEU A 139 -14.21 -18.11 31.88
N LYS A 140 -14.94 -18.54 32.92
CA LYS A 140 -16.38 -18.82 32.83
C LYS A 140 -17.17 -17.55 32.47
N THR A 141 -16.76 -16.41 33.01
CA THR A 141 -17.37 -15.11 32.71
C THR A 141 -17.16 -14.71 31.25
N ILE A 142 -15.94 -14.82 30.72
CA ILE A 142 -15.65 -14.49 29.32
C ILE A 142 -16.38 -15.43 28.38
N ILE A 143 -16.28 -16.76 28.58
CA ILE A 143 -16.91 -17.75 27.69
C ILE A 143 -18.42 -17.56 27.66
N LYS A 144 -19.03 -17.25 28.81
CA LYS A 144 -20.48 -17.02 28.90
C LYS A 144 -20.92 -15.71 28.24
N LYS A 145 -20.13 -14.64 28.33
CA LYS A 145 -20.52 -13.29 27.89
C LYS A 145 -20.00 -12.90 26.51
N SER A 146 -18.98 -13.58 25.98
CA SER A 146 -18.43 -13.28 24.65
C SER A 146 -19.47 -13.58 23.57
N PRO A 147 -19.80 -12.61 22.69
CA PRO A 147 -20.69 -12.85 21.55
C PRO A 147 -19.98 -13.55 20.38
N LEU A 148 -18.65 -13.71 20.46
CA LEU A 148 -17.82 -14.30 19.41
C LEU A 148 -17.10 -15.56 19.92
N PRO A 149 -16.69 -16.46 19.00
CA PRO A 149 -15.77 -17.55 19.33
C PRO A 149 -14.52 -17.05 20.05
N THR A 150 -14.04 -17.85 20.99
CA THR A 150 -12.97 -17.47 21.93
C THR A 150 -11.70 -18.27 21.67
N LEU A 151 -10.59 -17.55 21.52
CA LEU A 151 -9.23 -18.06 21.53
C LEU A 151 -8.54 -17.61 22.81
N PHE A 152 -8.18 -18.55 23.70
CA PHE A 152 -7.44 -18.20 24.91
C PHE A 152 -5.93 -18.35 24.71
N THR A 153 -5.19 -17.33 25.08
CA THR A 153 -3.73 -17.30 25.03
C THR A 153 -3.22 -16.82 26.39
N TYR A 154 -2.34 -17.60 27.02
CA TYR A 154 -1.69 -17.22 28.27
C TYR A 154 -0.18 -17.12 28.06
N ARG A 155 0.24 -16.05 27.35
CA ARG A 155 1.58 -15.96 26.78
C ARG A 155 2.62 -15.71 27.88
N PRO A 156 3.64 -16.57 28.05
CA PRO A 156 4.69 -16.37 29.03
C PRO A 156 5.74 -15.38 28.54
N LYS A 157 6.49 -14.79 29.48
CA LYS A 157 7.54 -13.80 29.17
C LYS A 157 8.64 -14.32 28.23
N TRP A 158 8.99 -15.60 28.33
CA TRP A 158 9.99 -16.22 27.45
C TRP A 158 9.54 -16.35 25.99
N GLU A 159 8.24 -16.19 25.71
CA GLU A 159 7.66 -16.09 24.36
C GLU A 159 7.07 -14.67 24.10
N GLY A 160 7.64 -13.64 24.74
CA GLY A 160 7.26 -12.23 24.53
C GLY A 160 5.90 -11.82 25.13
N GLY A 161 5.32 -12.64 26.01
CA GLY A 161 4.12 -12.30 26.78
C GLY A 161 4.42 -11.59 28.09
N GLN A 162 3.38 -11.47 28.93
CA GLN A 162 3.47 -10.81 30.25
C GLN A 162 3.45 -11.79 31.42
N TYR A 163 3.10 -13.07 31.20
CA TYR A 163 2.98 -14.03 32.30
C TYR A 163 4.35 -14.43 32.85
N GLU A 164 4.47 -14.34 34.17
CA GLU A 164 5.55 -14.87 35.00
C GLU A 164 4.91 -15.73 36.11
N GLY A 165 5.45 -16.92 36.37
CA GLY A 165 4.88 -17.83 37.37
C GLY A 165 5.18 -19.29 37.08
N ASP A 166 4.45 -20.18 37.75
CA ASP A 166 4.60 -21.63 37.58
C ASP A 166 4.03 -22.11 36.23
N GLU A 167 4.83 -22.88 35.50
CA GLU A 167 4.46 -23.35 34.16
C GLU A 167 3.31 -24.38 34.20
N ASN A 168 3.15 -25.14 35.29
CA ASN A 168 2.02 -26.06 35.40
C ASN A 168 0.71 -25.31 35.67
N GLU A 169 0.72 -24.31 36.55
CA GLU A 169 -0.41 -23.42 36.80
C GLU A 169 -0.87 -22.74 35.51
N ARG A 170 0.07 -22.19 34.72
CA ARG A 170 -0.23 -21.59 33.40
C ARG A 170 -0.95 -22.58 32.48
N ARG A 171 -0.45 -23.82 32.39
CA ARG A 171 -1.03 -24.86 31.55
C ARG A 171 -2.38 -25.35 32.09
N ASP A 172 -2.57 -25.38 33.40
CA ASP A 172 -3.86 -25.72 34.03
C ASP A 172 -4.94 -24.71 33.64
N VAL A 173 -4.61 -23.42 33.56
CA VAL A 173 -5.53 -22.38 33.06
C VAL A 173 -5.97 -22.66 31.61
N LEU A 174 -5.04 -23.05 30.73
CA LEU A 174 -5.38 -23.38 29.33
C LEU A 174 -6.23 -24.65 29.22
N ARG A 175 -5.94 -25.67 30.03
CA ARG A 175 -6.80 -26.87 30.15
C ARG A 175 -8.20 -26.51 30.65
N LEU A 176 -8.28 -25.66 31.66
CA LEU A 176 -9.54 -25.18 32.23
C LEU A 176 -10.36 -24.40 31.18
N ALA A 177 -9.72 -23.56 30.36
CA ALA A 177 -10.39 -22.85 29.27
C ALA A 177 -11.01 -23.83 28.26
N MET A 178 -10.29 -24.89 27.89
CA MET A 178 -10.82 -25.98 27.04
C MET A 178 -12.04 -26.65 27.69
N GLU A 179 -11.94 -27.05 28.96
CA GLU A 179 -13.01 -27.73 29.69
C GLU A 179 -14.27 -26.86 29.85
N LEU A 180 -14.09 -25.55 30.03
CA LEU A 180 -15.18 -24.56 30.15
C LEU A 180 -15.84 -24.21 28.80
N GLY A 181 -15.28 -24.67 27.67
CA GLY A 181 -15.90 -24.56 26.36
C GLY A 181 -15.33 -23.49 25.43
N ALA A 182 -14.06 -23.10 25.61
CA ALA A 182 -13.31 -22.34 24.61
C ALA A 182 -13.37 -23.01 23.23
N ASP A 183 -13.33 -22.20 22.17
CA ASP A 183 -13.26 -22.72 20.79
C ASP A 183 -11.81 -23.05 20.41
N TYR A 184 -10.87 -22.25 20.91
CA TYR A 184 -9.44 -22.43 20.68
C TYR A 184 -8.62 -22.13 21.94
N ILE A 185 -7.46 -22.79 22.05
CA ILE A 185 -6.33 -22.28 22.84
C ILE A 185 -5.09 -22.14 21.97
N ASP A 186 -4.19 -21.24 22.36
CA ASP A 186 -2.84 -21.13 21.83
C ASP A 186 -1.84 -21.63 22.87
N VAL A 187 -1.01 -22.60 22.49
CA VAL A 187 0.10 -23.13 23.30
C VAL A 187 1.41 -23.01 22.51
N GLU A 188 2.47 -22.63 23.20
CA GLU A 188 3.78 -22.41 22.59
C GLU A 188 4.46 -23.72 22.20
N LEU A 189 5.11 -23.75 21.03
CA LEU A 189 5.80 -24.92 20.48
C LEU A 189 6.74 -25.60 21.49
N GLN A 190 7.43 -24.82 22.32
CA GLN A 190 8.39 -25.30 23.31
C GLN A 190 7.78 -26.31 24.31
N VAL A 191 6.46 -26.21 24.57
CA VAL A 191 5.74 -27.03 25.56
C VAL A 191 4.55 -27.78 24.96
N ALA A 192 4.31 -27.62 23.67
CA ALA A 192 3.11 -28.10 22.98
C ALA A 192 2.96 -29.63 23.04
N SER A 193 4.06 -30.40 22.87
CA SER A 193 4.00 -31.86 22.94
C SER A 193 3.59 -32.37 24.33
N GLU A 194 4.04 -31.72 25.40
CA GLU A 194 3.64 -32.06 26.77
C GLU A 194 2.18 -31.70 27.02
N PHE A 195 1.79 -30.49 26.58
CA PHE A 195 0.42 -30.00 26.73
C PHE A 195 -0.60 -30.88 26.00
N ILE A 196 -0.36 -31.18 24.72
CA ILE A 196 -1.27 -31.98 23.89
C ILE A 196 -1.40 -33.40 24.45
N LYS A 197 -0.30 -34.02 24.90
CA LYS A 197 -0.37 -35.32 25.60
C LYS A 197 -1.22 -35.28 26.86
N SER A 198 -1.23 -34.18 27.61
CA SER A 198 -2.03 -34.05 28.85
C SER A 198 -3.54 -34.03 28.62
N ILE A 199 -3.98 -33.65 27.41
CA ILE A 199 -5.39 -33.55 27.00
C ILE A 199 -5.79 -34.62 25.97
N ASP A 200 -4.94 -35.62 25.74
CA ASP A 200 -5.24 -36.71 24.80
C ASP A 200 -6.53 -37.44 25.23
N GLY A 201 -7.44 -37.64 24.27
CA GLY A 201 -8.78 -38.17 24.52
C GLY A 201 -9.74 -37.27 25.32
N LYS A 202 -9.35 -36.04 25.70
CA LYS A 202 -10.17 -35.11 26.50
C LYS A 202 -10.68 -33.88 25.73
N LYS A 203 -10.27 -33.71 24.47
CA LYS A 203 -10.63 -32.56 23.63
C LYS A 203 -12.14 -32.56 23.31
N PRO A 204 -12.88 -31.47 23.61
CA PRO A 204 -14.26 -31.31 23.16
C PRO A 204 -14.39 -31.32 21.63
N GLY A 205 -15.54 -31.73 21.09
CA GLY A 205 -15.71 -31.89 19.64
C GLY A 205 -15.56 -30.60 18.81
N LYS A 206 -15.83 -29.43 19.40
CA LYS A 206 -15.72 -28.11 18.75
C LYS A 206 -14.44 -27.33 19.12
N PHE A 207 -13.42 -28.03 19.62
CA PHE A 207 -12.21 -27.42 20.15
C PHE A 207 -10.99 -27.66 19.25
N LYS A 208 -10.14 -26.65 19.08
CA LYS A 208 -8.88 -26.75 18.35
C LYS A 208 -7.70 -26.15 19.11
N VAL A 209 -6.55 -26.81 19.04
CA VAL A 209 -5.29 -26.38 19.60
C VAL A 209 -4.46 -25.71 18.51
N ILE A 210 -4.19 -24.41 18.71
CA ILE A 210 -3.20 -23.67 17.94
C ILE A 210 -1.85 -23.87 18.63
N VAL A 211 -0.84 -24.29 17.86
CA VAL A 211 0.54 -24.35 18.36
C VAL A 211 1.35 -23.26 17.67
N SER A 212 1.93 -22.38 18.47
CA SER A 212 2.58 -21.16 17.98
C SER A 212 4.09 -21.14 18.17
N SER A 213 4.77 -20.41 17.29
CA SER A 213 6.18 -20.04 17.42
C SER A 213 6.37 -18.59 16.99
N HIS A 214 7.09 -17.82 17.80
CA HIS A 214 7.37 -16.41 17.55
C HIS A 214 8.88 -16.19 17.34
N ASN A 215 9.25 -15.60 16.20
CA ASN A 215 10.60 -15.16 15.89
C ASN A 215 10.63 -13.63 15.84
N TYR A 216 11.25 -13.04 16.86
CA TYR A 216 11.36 -11.58 17.04
C TYR A 216 12.58 -10.98 16.34
N GLN A 217 13.42 -11.78 15.69
CA GLN A 217 14.67 -11.35 15.07
C GLN A 217 14.51 -11.15 13.56
N ASN A 218 13.91 -12.12 12.86
CA ASN A 218 13.81 -12.11 11.40
C ASN A 218 12.70 -13.04 10.87
N THR A 219 12.67 -13.20 9.55
CA THR A 219 11.97 -14.28 8.86
C THR A 219 13.00 -15.28 8.35
N PRO A 220 13.01 -16.55 8.83
CA PRO A 220 13.96 -17.57 8.36
C PRO A 220 13.84 -17.92 6.88
N SER A 221 14.74 -18.77 6.39
CA SER A 221 14.66 -19.32 5.03
C SER A 221 13.41 -20.19 4.84
N VAL A 222 13.05 -20.51 3.60
CA VAL A 222 11.92 -21.42 3.33
C VAL A 222 12.19 -22.81 3.94
N GLU A 223 13.43 -23.30 3.86
CA GLU A 223 13.85 -24.57 4.46
C GLU A 223 13.63 -24.60 5.98
N ASP A 224 14.06 -23.54 6.68
CA ASP A 224 13.86 -23.44 8.13
C ASP A 224 12.38 -23.31 8.51
N LEU A 225 11.60 -22.59 7.71
CA LEU A 225 10.17 -22.43 7.91
C LEU A 225 9.42 -23.75 7.69
N ASP A 226 9.75 -24.53 6.66
CA ASP A 226 9.19 -25.87 6.43
C ASP A 226 9.56 -26.82 7.57
N GLY A 227 10.82 -26.77 8.04
CA GLY A 227 11.26 -27.50 9.22
C GLY A 227 10.47 -27.11 10.48
N LEU A 228 10.15 -25.82 10.65
CA LEU A 228 9.33 -25.32 11.74
C LEU A 228 7.87 -25.79 11.63
N VAL A 229 7.27 -25.76 10.45
CA VAL A 229 5.93 -26.30 10.19
C VAL A 229 5.88 -27.78 10.57
N ALA A 230 6.85 -28.58 10.12
CA ALA A 230 6.93 -30.00 10.44
C ALA A 230 7.04 -30.26 11.96
N ARG A 231 7.89 -29.49 12.66
CA ARG A 231 8.02 -29.56 14.13
C ARG A 231 6.71 -29.26 14.85
N ILE A 232 5.97 -28.25 14.40
CA ILE A 232 4.67 -27.89 14.98
C ILE A 232 3.65 -29.01 14.71
N GLN A 233 3.60 -29.56 13.49
CA GLN A 233 2.69 -30.67 13.18
C GLN A 233 2.98 -31.91 14.03
N GLN A 234 4.26 -32.22 14.28
CA GLN A 234 4.68 -33.36 15.10
C GLN A 234 4.22 -33.26 16.56
N THR A 235 3.83 -32.08 17.06
CA THR A 235 3.26 -31.97 18.42
C THR A 235 1.81 -32.46 18.49
N GLY A 236 1.12 -32.64 17.36
CA GLY A 236 -0.31 -32.94 17.28
C GLY A 236 -1.21 -31.70 17.20
N ALA A 237 -0.66 -30.57 16.76
CA ALA A 237 -1.40 -29.32 16.58
C ALA A 237 -2.55 -29.47 15.57
N ASP A 238 -3.71 -28.84 15.84
CA ASP A 238 -4.78 -28.74 14.83
C ASP A 238 -4.51 -27.60 13.83
N ILE A 239 -3.83 -26.55 14.30
CA ILE A 239 -3.50 -25.34 13.54
C ILE A 239 -2.06 -24.93 13.85
N VAL A 240 -1.28 -24.68 12.80
CA VAL A 240 0.08 -24.15 12.88
C VAL A 240 0.02 -22.62 12.98
N LYS A 241 0.75 -22.00 13.91
CA LYS A 241 0.92 -20.53 13.97
C LYS A 241 2.41 -20.16 13.96
N ILE A 242 2.83 -19.39 12.97
CA ILE A 242 4.20 -18.89 12.84
C ILE A 242 4.15 -17.38 12.68
N ALA A 243 4.72 -16.67 13.66
CA ALA A 243 4.91 -15.23 13.61
C ALA A 243 6.40 -14.91 13.48
N THR A 244 6.80 -14.22 12.42
CA THR A 244 8.19 -13.81 12.16
C THR A 244 8.32 -12.30 12.18
N THR A 245 9.51 -11.75 11.94
CA THR A 245 9.74 -10.30 11.90
C THR A 245 10.32 -9.88 10.54
N ALA A 246 9.70 -8.89 9.89
CA ALA A 246 10.21 -8.36 8.63
C ALA A 246 11.44 -7.48 8.86
N VAL A 247 12.60 -7.94 8.39
CA VAL A 247 13.80 -7.13 8.26
C VAL A 247 13.72 -6.32 6.96
N ASP A 248 13.23 -6.95 5.90
CA ASP A 248 12.89 -6.34 4.62
C ASP A 248 11.47 -6.75 4.20
N ILE A 249 10.81 -5.96 3.35
CA ILE A 249 9.48 -6.31 2.82
C ILE A 249 9.48 -7.63 2.06
N ALA A 250 10.57 -8.01 1.39
CA ALA A 250 10.72 -9.27 0.65
C ALA A 250 10.56 -10.52 1.54
N ASP A 251 10.72 -10.37 2.85
CA ASP A 251 10.50 -11.46 3.81
C ASP A 251 9.07 -12.00 3.78
N VAL A 252 8.09 -11.16 3.46
CA VAL A 252 6.68 -11.55 3.39
C VAL A 252 6.44 -12.59 2.29
N ALA A 253 7.23 -12.59 1.22
CA ALA A 253 7.10 -13.58 0.14
C ALA A 253 7.31 -15.02 0.65
N ARG A 254 8.27 -15.23 1.58
CA ARG A 254 8.52 -16.54 2.19
C ARG A 254 7.34 -16.98 3.04
N MET A 255 6.73 -16.07 3.81
CA MET A 255 5.55 -16.41 4.60
C MET A 255 4.33 -16.76 3.72
N PHE A 256 4.12 -16.03 2.61
CA PHE A 256 3.08 -16.37 1.64
C PHE A 256 3.29 -17.73 1.01
N HIS A 257 4.53 -18.11 0.71
CA HIS A 257 4.84 -19.46 0.25
C HIS A 257 4.38 -20.52 1.26
N ILE A 258 4.71 -20.34 2.54
CA ILE A 258 4.32 -21.27 3.61
C ILE A 258 2.80 -21.38 3.73
N THR A 259 2.08 -20.27 3.85
CA THR A 259 0.61 -20.31 4.02
C THR A 259 -0.10 -20.87 2.78
N SER A 260 0.45 -20.64 1.59
CA SER A 260 -0.11 -21.10 0.32
C SER A 260 0.11 -22.60 0.10
N LYS A 261 1.27 -23.14 0.50
CA LYS A 261 1.68 -24.51 0.17
C LYS A 261 1.55 -25.52 1.31
N ALA A 262 1.58 -25.08 2.56
CA ALA A 262 1.43 -25.98 3.70
C ALA A 262 0.04 -26.64 3.70
N GLN A 263 0.00 -27.98 3.70
CA GLN A 263 -1.25 -28.77 3.65
C GLN A 263 -1.95 -28.90 5.01
N VAL A 264 -1.74 -27.92 5.90
CA VAL A 264 -2.33 -27.83 7.24
C VAL A 264 -2.88 -26.41 7.45
N PRO A 265 -3.95 -26.20 8.22
CA PRO A 265 -4.39 -24.85 8.60
C PRO A 265 -3.22 -24.08 9.23
N THR A 266 -2.87 -22.94 8.63
CA THR A 266 -1.65 -22.20 8.99
C THR A 266 -1.95 -20.71 9.17
N ILE A 267 -1.63 -20.18 10.34
CA ILE A 267 -1.61 -18.76 10.66
C ILE A 267 -0.17 -18.28 10.46
N GLY A 268 0.13 -17.73 9.28
CA GLY A 268 1.45 -17.19 8.95
C GLY A 268 1.44 -15.67 8.91
N LEU A 269 2.21 -15.03 9.79
CA LEU A 269 2.24 -13.57 9.95
C LEU A 269 3.68 -13.06 10.07
N VAL A 270 3.89 -11.84 9.60
CA VAL A 270 5.17 -11.14 9.67
C VAL A 270 4.95 -9.81 10.39
N MET A 271 5.66 -9.62 11.50
CA MET A 271 5.59 -8.45 12.37
C MET A 271 6.37 -7.27 11.80
N GLY A 272 6.00 -6.07 12.25
CA GLY A 272 6.61 -4.80 11.83
C GLY A 272 5.89 -4.15 10.65
N GLU A 273 6.15 -2.86 10.41
CA GLU A 273 5.51 -2.09 9.33
C GLU A 273 5.79 -2.70 7.95
N ARG A 274 7.02 -3.19 7.73
CA ARG A 274 7.42 -3.93 6.51
C ARG A 274 6.63 -5.23 6.30
N GLY A 275 6.13 -5.83 7.37
CA GLY A 275 5.34 -7.05 7.37
C GLY A 275 3.84 -6.84 7.16
N LEU A 276 3.34 -5.60 7.14
CA LEU A 276 1.91 -5.27 7.10
C LEU A 276 1.16 -6.01 5.98
N MET A 277 1.77 -6.14 4.79
CA MET A 277 1.19 -6.86 3.65
C MET A 277 0.81 -8.31 4.00
N SER A 278 1.57 -8.98 4.88
CA SER A 278 1.29 -10.36 5.31
C SER A 278 -0.03 -10.47 6.09
N ARG A 279 -0.48 -9.37 6.73
CA ARG A 279 -1.69 -9.33 7.56
C ARG A 279 -2.94 -8.98 6.75
N ILE A 280 -2.76 -8.41 5.57
CA ILE A 280 -3.85 -7.98 4.68
C ILE A 280 -4.18 -9.07 3.67
N LEU A 281 -3.17 -9.70 3.06
CA LEU A 281 -3.36 -10.63 1.92
C LEU A 281 -3.56 -12.09 2.34
N CYS A 282 -3.92 -12.37 3.60
CA CYS A 282 -4.05 -13.72 4.13
C CYS A 282 -5.01 -14.59 3.29
N SER A 283 -6.18 -14.07 2.93
CA SER A 283 -7.17 -14.80 2.12
C SER A 283 -6.72 -15.12 0.69
N LYS A 284 -5.77 -14.35 0.14
CA LYS A 284 -5.17 -14.65 -1.17
C LYS A 284 -4.17 -15.80 -1.06
N PHE A 285 -3.34 -15.78 -0.02
CA PHE A 285 -2.22 -16.70 0.15
C PHE A 285 -2.49 -17.83 1.16
N GLY A 286 -3.76 -18.17 1.43
CA GLY A 286 -4.13 -19.36 2.21
C GLY A 286 -3.92 -19.27 3.73
N GLY A 287 -3.71 -18.07 4.28
CA GLY A 287 -3.62 -17.84 5.71
C GLY A 287 -4.95 -18.11 6.40
N TYR A 288 -4.92 -18.85 7.52
CA TYR A 288 -6.12 -19.25 8.26
C TYR A 288 -6.79 -18.07 8.99
N LEU A 289 -5.98 -17.15 9.52
CA LEU A 289 -6.43 -16.04 10.35
C LEU A 289 -5.43 -14.88 10.28
N THR A 290 -5.94 -13.66 10.43
CA THR A 290 -5.17 -12.44 10.68
C THR A 290 -5.64 -11.77 11.97
N PHE A 291 -4.82 -10.90 12.55
CA PHE A 291 -5.18 -10.10 13.71
C PHE A 291 -5.47 -8.66 13.32
N GLY A 292 -6.63 -8.15 13.72
CA GLY A 292 -7.03 -6.75 13.57
C GLY A 292 -7.32 -6.13 14.93
N THR A 293 -6.82 -4.92 15.19
CA THR A 293 -7.02 -4.26 16.49
C THR A 293 -8.41 -3.62 16.60
N LEU A 294 -8.90 -3.48 17.85
CA LEU A 294 -10.15 -2.76 18.14
C LEU A 294 -10.06 -1.27 17.81
N ASP A 295 -8.89 -0.68 18.07
CA ASP A 295 -8.51 0.69 17.75
C ASP A 295 -6.99 0.77 17.57
N SER A 296 -6.47 1.90 17.09
CA SER A 296 -5.05 2.05 16.76
C SER A 296 -4.10 2.00 17.96
N SER A 297 -4.61 2.10 19.20
CA SER A 297 -3.80 2.03 20.42
C SER A 297 -3.65 0.62 20.99
N LYS A 298 -4.59 -0.29 20.67
CA LYS A 298 -4.63 -1.67 21.21
C LYS A 298 -3.90 -2.67 20.32
N VAL A 299 -2.60 -2.43 20.13
CA VAL A 299 -1.72 -3.29 19.31
C VAL A 299 -1.07 -4.36 20.19
N SER A 300 -1.32 -5.64 19.91
CA SER A 300 -0.69 -6.77 20.63
C SER A 300 0.65 -7.20 20.02
N ALA A 301 0.88 -6.86 18.74
CA ALA A 301 2.13 -7.11 18.02
C ALA A 301 2.38 -6.03 16.95
N PRO A 302 3.64 -5.62 16.70
CA PRO A 302 3.94 -4.57 15.72
C PRO A 302 3.35 -4.82 14.33
N GLY A 303 2.79 -3.77 13.74
CA GLY A 303 2.25 -3.75 12.37
C GLY A 303 0.80 -4.25 12.22
N GLN A 304 0.06 -4.48 13.30
CA GLN A 304 -1.35 -4.86 13.20
C GLN A 304 -2.22 -3.68 12.71
N PRO A 305 -3.00 -3.84 11.63
CA PRO A 305 -4.01 -2.87 11.23
C PRO A 305 -5.25 -2.97 12.14
N THR A 306 -6.13 -1.96 12.09
CA THR A 306 -7.43 -2.04 12.77
C THR A 306 -8.39 -2.98 12.03
N ILE A 307 -9.37 -3.54 12.73
CA ILE A 307 -10.47 -4.32 12.11
C ILE A 307 -11.19 -3.48 11.06
N LYS A 308 -11.45 -2.20 11.41
CA LYS A 308 -12.10 -1.24 10.50
C LYS A 308 -11.30 -1.08 9.21
N ASP A 309 -9.98 -0.91 9.27
CA ASP A 309 -9.18 -0.73 8.07
C ASP A 309 -9.07 -2.02 7.24
N LEU A 310 -8.97 -3.18 7.88
CA LEU A 310 -9.04 -4.46 7.16
C LEU A 310 -10.34 -4.55 6.35
N LEU A 311 -11.50 -4.31 6.98
CA LEU A 311 -12.80 -4.45 6.33
C LEU A 311 -13.11 -3.33 5.32
N ASP A 312 -12.90 -2.07 5.69
CA ASP A 312 -13.40 -0.92 4.93
C ASP A 312 -12.35 -0.27 4.02
N LEU A 313 -11.07 -0.29 4.42
CA LEU A 313 -9.98 0.30 3.64
C LEU A 313 -9.40 -0.74 2.68
N TYR A 314 -8.96 -1.91 3.18
CA TYR A 314 -8.34 -2.96 2.37
C TYR A 314 -9.34 -3.95 1.78
N ASN A 315 -10.62 -3.82 2.12
CA ASN A 315 -11.70 -4.66 1.61
C ASN A 315 -11.44 -6.15 1.79
N PHE A 316 -10.97 -6.54 2.99
CA PHE A 316 -10.47 -7.88 3.32
C PHE A 316 -11.39 -9.02 2.88
N ARG A 317 -12.72 -8.85 2.97
CA ARG A 317 -13.70 -9.87 2.57
C ARG A 317 -13.81 -10.08 1.06
N ARG A 318 -13.27 -9.17 0.24
CA ARG A 318 -13.21 -9.27 -1.24
C ARG A 318 -11.91 -9.91 -1.73
N ILE A 319 -10.91 -10.08 -0.86
CA ILE A 319 -9.63 -10.67 -1.23
C ILE A 319 -9.81 -12.18 -1.35
N GLY A 320 -9.46 -12.75 -2.50
CA GLY A 320 -9.41 -14.18 -2.77
C GLY A 320 -8.15 -14.59 -3.54
N PRO A 321 -8.00 -15.88 -3.88
CA PRO A 321 -6.82 -16.43 -4.53
C PRO A 321 -6.44 -15.69 -5.83
N ASP A 322 -7.43 -15.29 -6.63
CA ASP A 322 -7.23 -14.65 -7.94
C ASP A 322 -7.15 -13.11 -7.87
N THR A 323 -7.30 -12.51 -6.69
CA THR A 323 -7.23 -11.04 -6.54
C THR A 323 -5.85 -10.54 -6.93
N LYS A 324 -5.79 -9.55 -7.83
CA LYS A 324 -4.52 -8.91 -8.20
C LYS A 324 -4.08 -7.92 -7.12
N VAL A 325 -2.80 -7.93 -6.81
CA VAL A 325 -2.19 -7.07 -5.81
C VAL A 325 -1.59 -5.86 -6.50
N TYR A 326 -1.93 -4.69 -5.96
CA TYR A 326 -1.36 -3.40 -6.30
C TYR A 326 -0.82 -2.75 -5.02
N GLY A 327 0.02 -1.72 -5.16
CA GLY A 327 0.42 -0.98 -3.97
C GLY A 327 1.24 0.27 -4.23
N ILE A 328 1.40 1.05 -3.17
CA ILE A 328 2.21 2.27 -3.15
C ILE A 328 3.59 1.94 -2.60
N ILE A 329 4.62 2.02 -3.45
CA ILE A 329 6.03 1.88 -3.13
C ILE A 329 6.57 3.20 -2.61
N GLY A 330 7.12 3.22 -1.40
CA GLY A 330 7.71 4.43 -0.81
C GLY A 330 8.55 4.17 0.44
N LYS A 331 9.29 5.19 0.87
CA LYS A 331 9.99 5.24 2.17
C LYS A 331 10.15 6.69 2.63
N PRO A 332 9.39 7.16 3.64
CA PRO A 332 8.30 6.47 4.33
C PRO A 332 7.07 6.29 3.43
N VAL A 333 6.09 5.48 3.88
CA VAL A 333 4.86 5.23 3.08
C VAL A 333 3.56 5.24 3.90
N SER A 334 3.64 5.16 5.23
CA SER A 334 2.47 5.08 6.13
C SER A 334 1.49 6.26 6.05
N HIS A 335 1.93 7.41 5.53
CA HIS A 335 1.08 8.59 5.31
C HIS A 335 0.23 8.50 4.04
N SER A 336 0.47 7.50 3.18
CA SER A 336 -0.15 7.46 1.86
C SER A 336 -1.66 7.22 1.93
N LYS A 337 -2.42 7.99 1.16
CA LYS A 337 -3.86 7.76 0.96
C LYS A 337 -4.16 6.95 -0.31
N SER A 338 -3.16 6.52 -1.08
CA SER A 338 -3.38 5.72 -2.29
C SER A 338 -4.19 4.44 -2.03
N PRO A 339 -3.96 3.69 -0.93
CA PRO A 339 -4.80 2.54 -0.59
C PRO A 339 -6.26 2.89 -0.31
N ILE A 340 -6.56 4.08 0.22
CA ILE A 340 -7.95 4.52 0.44
C ILE A 340 -8.66 4.68 -0.91
N VAL A 341 -8.07 5.47 -1.81
CA VAL A 341 -8.74 5.84 -3.06
C VAL A 341 -8.88 4.67 -4.03
N HIS A 342 -7.82 3.86 -4.18
CA HIS A 342 -7.83 2.76 -5.15
C HIS A 342 -8.71 1.60 -4.70
N ASN A 343 -8.71 1.21 -3.42
CA ASN A 343 -9.58 0.12 -2.97
C ASN A 343 -11.07 0.51 -3.05
N GLN A 344 -11.42 1.74 -2.69
CA GLN A 344 -12.80 2.23 -2.89
C GLN A 344 -13.20 2.20 -4.36
N ALA A 345 -12.32 2.67 -5.27
CA ALA A 345 -12.59 2.62 -6.70
C ALA A 345 -12.71 1.17 -7.22
N PHE A 346 -11.79 0.28 -6.84
CA PHE A 346 -11.83 -1.15 -7.22
C PHE A 346 -13.12 -1.82 -6.75
N LYS A 347 -13.56 -1.53 -5.52
CA LYS A 347 -14.85 -2.01 -5.00
C LYS A 347 -16.03 -1.44 -5.78
N SER A 348 -16.02 -0.16 -6.12
CA SER A 348 -17.12 0.50 -6.84
C SER A 348 -17.34 -0.03 -8.25
N VAL A 349 -16.28 -0.45 -8.96
CA VAL A 349 -16.37 -1.00 -10.31
C VAL A 349 -16.27 -2.54 -10.35
N ASP A 350 -16.34 -3.18 -9.19
CA ASP A 350 -16.15 -4.63 -8.99
C ASP A 350 -14.88 -5.21 -9.64
N PHE A 351 -13.80 -4.42 -9.65
CA PHE A 351 -12.50 -4.89 -10.12
C PHE A 351 -11.87 -5.81 -9.05
N ASN A 352 -11.47 -7.03 -9.45
CA ASN A 352 -10.82 -8.00 -8.55
C ASN A 352 -9.34 -7.63 -8.30
N GLY A 353 -9.13 -6.55 -7.56
CA GLY A 353 -7.83 -6.07 -7.12
C GLY A 353 -7.86 -5.53 -5.70
N VAL A 354 -6.70 -5.54 -5.05
CA VAL A 354 -6.48 -4.93 -3.73
C VAL A 354 -5.22 -4.08 -3.78
N TYR A 355 -5.25 -2.92 -3.14
CA TYR A 355 -4.16 -1.95 -3.10
C TYR A 355 -3.61 -1.82 -1.67
N VAL A 356 -2.31 -2.01 -1.48
CA VAL A 356 -1.66 -2.00 -0.14
C VAL A 356 -0.51 -1.00 -0.03
N HIS A 357 -0.08 -0.71 1.20
CA HIS A 357 1.16 0.01 1.47
C HIS A 357 2.37 -0.91 1.27
N LEU A 358 3.41 -0.41 0.61
CA LEU A 358 4.67 -1.13 0.37
C LEU A 358 5.84 -0.28 0.86
N LEU A 359 6.28 -0.54 2.10
CA LEU A 359 7.46 0.09 2.68
C LEU A 359 8.71 -0.59 2.11
N VAL A 360 9.30 0.01 1.08
CA VAL A 360 10.39 -0.58 0.30
C VAL A 360 11.71 0.13 0.63
N ASP A 361 12.70 -0.62 1.10
CA ASP A 361 14.06 -0.11 1.31
C ASP A 361 14.89 -0.14 0.02
N ASN A 362 14.85 -1.27 -0.70
CA ASN A 362 15.54 -1.47 -1.96
C ASN A 362 14.53 -1.88 -3.04
N LEU A 363 14.41 -1.04 -4.08
CA LEU A 363 13.43 -1.25 -5.15
C LEU A 363 13.72 -2.48 -6.00
N VAL A 364 14.99 -2.76 -6.29
CA VAL A 364 15.40 -3.87 -7.16
C VAL A 364 15.06 -5.20 -6.50
N SER A 365 15.42 -5.38 -5.23
CA SER A 365 15.11 -6.60 -4.49
C SER A 365 13.60 -6.80 -4.31
N PHE A 366 12.85 -5.72 -4.09
CA PHE A 366 11.38 -5.77 -4.03
C PHE A 366 10.78 -6.28 -5.35
N LEU A 367 11.14 -5.67 -6.50
CA LEU A 367 10.59 -6.06 -7.81
C LEU A 367 10.99 -7.48 -8.22
N GLN A 368 12.17 -7.95 -7.80
CA GLN A 368 12.61 -9.34 -7.99
C GLN A 368 11.79 -10.31 -7.13
N ALA A 369 11.59 -9.99 -5.84
CA ALA A 369 10.85 -10.83 -4.89
C ALA A 369 9.35 -10.96 -5.24
N TYR A 370 8.77 -9.92 -5.85
CA TYR A 370 7.34 -9.85 -6.20
C TYR A 370 7.12 -9.77 -7.72
N SER A 371 7.74 -10.69 -8.45
CA SER A 371 7.69 -10.78 -9.91
C SER A 371 6.60 -11.72 -10.46
N SER A 372 5.76 -12.33 -9.61
CA SER A 372 4.64 -13.16 -10.09
C SER A 372 3.53 -12.32 -10.73
N SER A 373 2.64 -12.97 -11.48
CA SER A 373 1.44 -12.34 -12.06
C SER A 373 0.43 -11.84 -11.01
N ASP A 374 0.59 -12.23 -9.74
CA ASP A 374 -0.21 -11.72 -8.63
C ASP A 374 -0.01 -10.22 -8.42
N PHE A 375 1.21 -9.72 -8.62
CA PHE A 375 1.56 -8.32 -8.37
C PHE A 375 1.52 -7.55 -9.68
N ALA A 376 0.34 -6.97 -9.96
CA ALA A 376 0.00 -6.49 -11.29
C ALA A 376 0.42 -5.04 -11.58
N GLY A 377 0.63 -4.22 -10.54
CA GLY A 377 1.07 -2.84 -10.73
C GLY A 377 1.35 -2.09 -9.45
N PHE A 378 2.12 -1.01 -9.55
CA PHE A 378 2.61 -0.25 -8.41
C PHE A 378 2.58 1.24 -8.70
N SER A 379 2.16 2.04 -7.72
CA SER A 379 2.47 3.48 -7.71
C SER A 379 3.81 3.67 -6.99
N CYS A 380 4.66 4.58 -7.45
CA CYS A 380 5.97 4.88 -6.87
C CYS A 380 6.00 6.33 -6.35
N THR A 381 6.36 6.49 -5.08
CA THR A 381 6.60 7.80 -4.45
C THR A 381 8.05 7.93 -4.00
N ILE A 382 8.37 8.98 -3.23
CA ILE A 382 9.70 9.25 -2.69
C ILE A 382 10.22 8.02 -1.93
N PRO A 383 11.50 7.61 -2.13
CA PRO A 383 12.51 8.17 -3.04
C PRO A 383 12.64 7.40 -4.37
N HIS A 384 11.68 6.52 -4.71
CA HIS A 384 11.87 5.45 -5.71
C HIS A 384 11.55 5.83 -7.15
N LYS A 385 11.03 7.04 -7.43
CA LYS A 385 10.57 7.44 -8.78
C LYS A 385 11.66 7.36 -9.87
N GLU A 386 12.90 7.69 -9.53
CA GLU A 386 14.03 7.63 -10.48
C GLU A 386 14.56 6.21 -10.62
N ALA A 387 14.63 5.45 -9.53
CA ALA A 387 15.02 4.03 -9.57
C ALA A 387 13.99 3.18 -10.35
N ALA A 388 12.71 3.52 -10.25
CA ALA A 388 11.63 2.86 -10.99
C ALA A 388 11.82 2.98 -12.51
N LEU A 389 12.29 4.13 -12.99
CA LEU A 389 12.63 4.32 -14.40
C LEU A 389 13.68 3.30 -14.87
N GLN A 390 14.71 3.03 -14.05
CA GLN A 390 15.79 2.11 -14.38
C GLN A 390 15.38 0.63 -14.28
N CYS A 391 14.33 0.33 -13.52
CA CYS A 391 13.84 -1.05 -13.33
C CYS A 391 12.78 -1.47 -14.34
N CYS A 392 12.19 -0.53 -15.09
CA CYS A 392 11.20 -0.85 -16.11
C CYS A 392 11.86 -1.36 -17.40
N ASP A 393 11.31 -2.44 -17.96
CA ASP A 393 11.75 -3.00 -19.25
C ASP A 393 11.37 -2.09 -20.43
N GLU A 394 10.21 -1.44 -20.32
CA GLU A 394 9.70 -0.47 -21.30
C GLU A 394 9.22 0.77 -20.56
N VAL A 395 9.51 1.94 -21.11
CA VAL A 395 9.17 3.24 -20.49
C VAL A 395 8.44 4.09 -21.51
N ASP A 396 7.28 4.60 -21.11
CA ASP A 396 6.48 5.53 -21.90
C ASP A 396 7.29 6.77 -22.32
N PRO A 397 7.13 7.30 -23.56
CA PRO A 397 7.88 8.45 -24.03
C PRO A 397 7.84 9.66 -23.09
N LEU A 398 6.69 9.93 -22.44
CA LEU A 398 6.56 11.02 -21.47
C LEU A 398 7.42 10.75 -20.24
N ALA A 399 7.30 9.57 -19.63
CA ALA A 399 8.08 9.19 -18.45
C ALA A 399 9.59 9.19 -18.72
N LYS A 400 10.00 8.75 -19.91
CA LYS A 400 11.41 8.76 -20.35
C LYS A 400 11.94 10.19 -20.48
N SER A 401 11.15 11.10 -21.05
CA SER A 401 11.53 12.51 -21.22
C SER A 401 11.58 13.27 -19.90
N ILE A 402 10.71 12.92 -18.95
CA ILE A 402 10.73 13.45 -17.58
C ILE A 402 11.95 12.92 -16.80
N GLY A 403 12.36 11.68 -17.04
CA GLY A 403 13.39 11.01 -16.23
C GLY A 403 12.89 10.49 -14.89
N ALA A 404 11.58 10.18 -14.77
CA ALA A 404 11.00 9.59 -13.56
C ALA A 404 9.73 8.79 -13.87
N VAL A 405 9.54 7.67 -13.16
CA VAL A 405 8.34 6.81 -13.24
C VAL A 405 7.62 6.84 -11.89
N ASN A 406 6.32 7.17 -11.91
CA ASN A 406 5.47 7.08 -10.72
C ASN A 406 4.47 5.91 -10.79
N THR A 407 4.40 5.20 -11.91
CA THR A 407 3.42 4.14 -12.16
C THR A 407 4.08 3.00 -12.92
N ILE A 408 4.07 1.81 -12.33
CA ILE A 408 4.57 0.57 -12.94
C ILE A 408 3.38 -0.35 -13.21
N LEU A 409 3.29 -0.88 -14.42
CA LEU A 409 2.31 -1.91 -14.79
C LEU A 409 3.05 -3.18 -15.20
N ARG A 410 2.74 -4.32 -14.58
CA ARG A 410 3.22 -5.63 -15.05
C ARG A 410 2.31 -6.12 -16.16
N ARG A 411 2.83 -6.14 -17.39
CA ARG A 411 2.08 -6.59 -18.56
C ARG A 411 1.84 -8.10 -18.49
N LYS A 412 0.59 -8.53 -18.68
CA LYS A 412 0.21 -9.95 -18.56
C LYS A 412 0.83 -10.85 -19.64
N SER A 413 1.10 -10.33 -20.84
CA SER A 413 1.52 -11.14 -21.99
C SER A 413 2.93 -11.72 -21.86
N ASP A 414 3.83 -10.98 -21.23
CA ASP A 414 5.26 -11.33 -21.13
C ASP A 414 5.86 -11.08 -19.74
N GLY A 415 5.07 -10.55 -18.79
CA GLY A 415 5.53 -10.27 -17.43
C GLY A 415 6.46 -9.06 -17.31
N LYS A 416 6.65 -8.28 -18.37
CA LYS A 416 7.52 -7.10 -18.34
C LYS A 416 6.90 -5.95 -17.55
N LEU A 417 7.76 -5.11 -16.98
CA LEU A 417 7.40 -3.91 -16.24
C LEU A 417 7.37 -2.69 -17.18
N LEU A 418 6.19 -2.08 -17.32
CA LEU A 418 5.99 -0.85 -18.10
C LEU A 418 5.95 0.36 -17.17
N GLY A 419 6.73 1.40 -17.46
CA GLY A 419 6.84 2.61 -16.65
C GLY A 419 6.12 3.82 -17.26
N TYR A 420 5.26 4.46 -16.46
CA TYR A 420 4.49 5.66 -16.81
C TYR A 420 4.67 6.78 -15.78
N ASN A 421 4.25 7.99 -16.15
CA ASN A 421 4.27 9.16 -15.27
C ASN A 421 2.93 9.92 -15.31
N THR A 422 2.15 9.83 -14.23
CA THR A 422 0.89 10.55 -14.06
C THR A 422 1.03 11.81 -13.17
N ASP A 423 2.20 12.01 -12.55
CA ASP A 423 2.49 13.21 -11.75
C ASP A 423 2.44 14.46 -12.62
N CYS A 424 3.00 14.41 -13.84
CA CYS A 424 3.06 15.55 -14.75
C CYS A 424 1.66 16.10 -15.09
N ILE A 425 0.75 15.25 -15.58
CA ILE A 425 -0.61 15.69 -15.91
C ILE A 425 -1.39 16.09 -14.66
N GLY A 426 -1.18 15.39 -13.54
CA GLY A 426 -1.83 15.69 -12.28
C GLY A 426 -1.49 17.07 -11.73
N SER A 427 -0.20 17.43 -11.69
CA SER A 427 0.25 18.73 -11.16
C SER A 427 -0.06 19.88 -12.11
N ILE A 428 0.19 19.71 -13.42
CA ILE A 428 -0.02 20.79 -14.39
C ILE A 428 -1.50 21.13 -14.52
N SER A 429 -2.38 20.14 -14.60
CA SER A 429 -3.82 20.41 -14.69
C SER A 429 -4.34 21.11 -13.43
N ALA A 430 -3.89 20.68 -12.24
CA ALA A 430 -4.27 21.33 -10.99
C ALA A 430 -3.84 22.81 -10.93
N ILE A 431 -2.62 23.12 -11.38
CA ILE A 431 -2.11 24.49 -11.44
C ILE A 431 -2.90 25.33 -12.46
N GLU A 432 -3.11 24.81 -13.67
CA GLU A 432 -3.85 25.53 -14.69
C GLU A 432 -5.31 25.81 -14.24
N ASP A 433 -5.96 24.88 -13.53
CA ASP A 433 -7.31 25.07 -12.97
C ASP A 433 -7.34 26.14 -11.87
N GLY A 434 -6.31 26.19 -11.03
CA GLY A 434 -6.13 27.26 -10.04
C GLY A 434 -5.98 28.64 -10.71
N LEU A 435 -5.18 28.73 -11.78
CA LEU A 435 -5.03 29.99 -12.53
C LEU A 435 -6.34 30.43 -13.20
N ARG A 436 -7.08 29.49 -13.82
CA ARG A 436 -8.37 29.80 -14.47
C ARG A 436 -9.43 30.28 -13.47
N SER A 437 -9.38 29.81 -12.23
CA SER A 437 -10.31 30.22 -11.18
C SER A 437 -10.10 31.68 -10.72
N SER A 438 -8.95 32.28 -11.04
CA SER A 438 -8.57 33.63 -10.63
C SER A 438 -8.69 34.71 -11.70
N GLY A 439 -8.73 34.31 -12.96
CA GLY A 439 -8.80 35.22 -14.10
C GLY A 439 -10.22 35.63 -14.43
N ASP A 440 -10.37 36.80 -15.07
CA ASP A 440 -11.54 37.05 -15.90
C ASP A 440 -11.55 35.99 -17.02
N PRO A 441 -12.64 35.19 -17.18
CA PRO A 441 -12.75 34.16 -18.21
C PRO A 441 -12.45 34.66 -19.63
N SER A 442 -12.48 35.97 -19.85
CA SER A 442 -12.18 36.62 -21.12
C SER A 442 -10.69 36.86 -21.42
N SER A 443 -9.78 36.69 -20.44
CA SER A 443 -8.38 37.13 -20.55
C SER A 443 -7.40 36.11 -21.13
N VAL A 444 -7.76 34.83 -21.20
CA VAL A 444 -6.94 33.78 -21.82
C VAL A 444 -7.77 33.10 -22.91
N PRO A 445 -7.35 33.11 -24.18
CA PRO A 445 -8.02 32.33 -25.21
C PRO A 445 -8.11 30.88 -24.74
N SER A 446 -9.32 30.29 -24.81
CA SER A 446 -9.59 28.92 -24.36
C SER A 446 -8.68 27.85 -24.99
N SER A 447 -7.98 28.19 -26.07
CA SER A 447 -7.01 27.34 -26.76
C SER A 447 -5.58 27.40 -26.22
N SER A 448 -5.25 28.30 -25.29
CA SER A 448 -3.89 28.48 -24.76
C SER A 448 -3.79 28.14 -23.28
N SER A 449 -2.63 27.62 -22.85
CA SER A 449 -2.39 27.33 -21.44
C SER A 449 -2.26 28.63 -20.64
N PRO A 450 -2.87 28.76 -19.46
CA PRO A 450 -2.66 29.91 -18.58
C PRO A 450 -1.22 29.98 -18.03
N LEU A 451 -0.43 28.92 -18.19
CA LEU A 451 1.00 28.91 -17.87
C LEU A 451 1.87 29.49 -18.99
N ALA A 452 1.34 29.69 -20.20
CA ALA A 452 2.10 30.25 -21.29
C ALA A 452 2.60 31.66 -20.91
N SER A 453 3.91 31.89 -21.04
CA SER A 453 4.58 33.14 -20.65
C SER A 453 4.66 33.46 -19.16
N LYS A 454 4.19 32.59 -18.26
CA LYS A 454 4.42 32.72 -16.80
C LYS A 454 5.82 32.22 -16.42
N THR A 455 6.38 32.75 -15.34
CA THR A 455 7.53 32.12 -14.66
C THR A 455 7.03 31.18 -13.57
N VAL A 456 7.40 29.90 -13.68
CA VAL A 456 7.12 28.85 -12.71
C VAL A 456 8.39 28.55 -11.93
N VAL A 457 8.37 28.80 -10.63
CA VAL A 457 9.45 28.49 -9.69
C VAL A 457 9.15 27.16 -9.02
N VAL A 458 9.88 26.12 -9.39
CA VAL A 458 9.74 24.77 -8.86
C VAL A 458 10.74 24.56 -7.73
N ILE A 459 10.24 24.26 -6.54
CA ILE A 459 11.06 23.90 -5.39
C ILE A 459 11.19 22.37 -5.35
N GLY A 460 12.41 21.86 -5.46
CA GLY A 460 12.73 20.44 -5.49
C GLY A 460 13.09 19.92 -6.87
N ALA A 461 14.16 19.11 -6.95
CA ALA A 461 14.66 18.50 -8.19
C ALA A 461 14.55 16.95 -8.23
N GLY A 462 13.70 16.39 -7.37
CA GLY A 462 13.36 14.96 -7.35
C GLY A 462 12.34 14.57 -8.43
N GLY A 463 11.82 13.35 -8.41
CA GLY A 463 10.92 12.84 -9.46
C GLY A 463 9.65 13.68 -9.69
N ALA A 464 9.02 14.21 -8.63
CA ALA A 464 7.87 15.12 -8.75
C ALA A 464 8.27 16.48 -9.34
N GLY A 465 9.40 17.03 -8.90
CA GLY A 465 9.99 18.27 -9.44
C GLY A 465 10.31 18.15 -10.93
N LYS A 466 10.90 17.03 -11.36
CA LYS A 466 11.14 16.72 -12.77
C LYS A 466 9.85 16.72 -13.59
N ALA A 467 8.81 16.02 -13.11
CA ALA A 467 7.52 15.93 -13.80
C ALA A 467 6.84 17.29 -13.96
N LEU A 468 6.81 18.09 -12.89
CA LEU A 468 6.20 19.42 -12.90
C LEU A 468 7.00 20.40 -13.77
N ALA A 469 8.34 20.38 -13.66
CA ALA A 469 9.22 21.23 -14.46
C ALA A 469 9.10 20.95 -15.95
N TYR A 470 9.10 19.66 -16.33
CA TYR A 470 8.88 19.23 -17.71
C TYR A 470 7.51 19.70 -18.22
N GLY A 471 6.44 19.42 -17.46
CA GLY A 471 5.09 19.82 -17.84
C GLY A 471 4.92 21.33 -17.98
N ALA A 472 5.53 22.13 -17.09
CA ALA A 472 5.47 23.59 -17.15
C ALA A 472 6.15 24.14 -18.41
N LYS A 473 7.32 23.59 -18.77
CA LYS A 473 8.03 23.93 -20.01
C LYS A 473 7.18 23.61 -21.25
N GLU A 474 6.57 22.42 -21.31
CA GLU A 474 5.71 22.02 -22.44
C GLU A 474 4.48 22.93 -22.61
N LYS A 475 4.03 23.59 -21.54
CA LYS A 475 2.96 24.60 -21.58
C LYS A 475 3.44 26.02 -21.93
N GLY A 476 4.75 26.21 -22.14
CA GLY A 476 5.35 27.49 -22.54
C GLY A 476 5.74 28.41 -21.37
N ALA A 477 5.87 27.88 -20.15
CA ALA A 477 6.37 28.65 -19.02
C ALA A 477 7.91 28.77 -19.03
N LYS A 478 8.43 29.87 -18.47
CA LYS A 478 9.84 29.95 -18.05
C LYS A 478 9.97 29.20 -16.73
N VAL A 479 10.90 28.27 -16.62
CA VAL A 479 11.02 27.42 -15.41
C VAL A 479 12.30 27.74 -14.65
N VAL A 480 12.16 27.91 -13.33
CA VAL A 480 13.26 28.08 -12.39
C VAL A 480 13.24 26.91 -11.42
N ILE A 481 14.38 26.26 -11.20
CA ILE A 481 14.50 25.12 -10.29
C ILE A 481 15.29 25.54 -9.06
N ALA A 482 14.63 25.60 -7.91
CA ALA A 482 15.26 25.84 -6.62
C ALA A 482 15.42 24.51 -5.87
N ASN A 483 16.62 24.16 -5.42
CA ASN A 483 16.83 22.91 -4.68
C ASN A 483 17.95 23.03 -3.65
N ARG A 484 17.84 22.27 -2.55
CA ARG A 484 18.87 22.22 -1.50
C ARG A 484 20.23 21.77 -2.04
N THR A 485 20.23 20.73 -2.87
CA THR A 485 21.43 20.25 -3.58
C THR A 485 21.47 20.95 -4.94
N TYR A 486 22.29 21.99 -5.06
CA TYR A 486 22.31 22.88 -6.22
C TYR A 486 22.62 22.14 -7.53
N GLU A 487 23.49 21.13 -7.48
CA GLU A 487 23.88 20.32 -8.63
C GLU A 487 22.66 19.64 -9.28
N ARG A 488 21.70 19.18 -8.46
CA ARG A 488 20.46 18.58 -8.99
C ARG A 488 19.52 19.63 -9.61
N ALA A 489 19.52 20.86 -9.08
CA ALA A 489 18.77 21.95 -9.71
C ALA A 489 19.38 22.34 -11.05
N LEU A 490 20.72 22.38 -11.13
CA LEU A 490 21.46 22.66 -12.35
C LEU A 490 21.20 21.62 -13.43
N GLU A 491 21.35 20.33 -13.10
CA GLU A 491 21.09 19.22 -14.03
C GLU A 491 19.65 19.29 -14.59
N LEU A 492 18.65 19.51 -13.74
CA LEU A 492 17.26 19.62 -14.19
C LEU A 492 17.03 20.88 -15.03
N ALA A 493 17.55 22.03 -14.61
CA ALA A 493 17.42 23.28 -15.34
C ALA A 493 18.02 23.16 -16.75
N GLU A 494 19.23 22.60 -16.89
CA GLU A 494 19.86 22.38 -18.20
C GLU A 494 19.04 21.41 -19.07
N ALA A 495 18.49 20.33 -18.48
CA ALA A 495 17.70 19.34 -19.22
C ALA A 495 16.41 19.92 -19.83
N ILE A 496 15.78 20.89 -19.16
CA ILE A 496 14.52 21.50 -19.63
C ILE A 496 14.70 22.90 -20.23
N GLY A 497 15.90 23.46 -20.25
CA GLY A 497 16.16 24.83 -20.73
C GLY A 497 15.66 25.92 -19.76
N GLY A 498 15.70 25.63 -18.46
CA GLY A 498 15.33 26.55 -17.38
C GLY A 498 16.55 27.21 -16.70
N LYS A 499 16.33 27.77 -15.51
CA LYS A 499 17.37 28.39 -14.66
C LYS A 499 17.46 27.67 -13.32
N ALA A 500 18.68 27.37 -12.87
CA ALA A 500 18.91 26.84 -11.52
C ALA A 500 19.03 27.96 -10.49
N LEU A 501 18.58 27.68 -9.26
CA LEU A 501 18.61 28.59 -8.12
C LEU A 501 19.03 27.81 -6.86
N SER A 502 19.89 28.40 -6.04
CA SER A 502 20.14 27.86 -4.69
C SER A 502 18.88 28.01 -3.84
N LEU A 503 18.55 27.01 -3.02
CA LEU A 503 17.41 27.12 -2.12
C LEU A 503 17.53 28.33 -1.17
N THR A 504 18.75 28.72 -0.79
CA THR A 504 19.01 29.90 0.05
C THR A 504 18.70 31.23 -0.62
N ASP A 505 18.70 31.27 -1.96
CA ASP A 505 18.45 32.50 -2.72
C ASP A 505 16.97 32.67 -3.05
N LEU A 506 16.15 31.64 -2.78
CA LEU A 506 14.72 31.61 -3.10
C LEU A 506 13.95 32.76 -2.43
N ASP A 507 14.27 33.07 -1.18
CA ASP A 507 13.63 34.15 -0.42
C ASP A 507 13.80 35.54 -1.06
N ASN A 508 14.86 35.72 -1.87
CA ASN A 508 15.18 36.98 -2.54
C ASN A 508 14.94 36.91 -4.06
N TYR A 509 14.36 35.82 -4.57
CA TYR A 509 14.17 35.61 -6.00
C TYR A 509 12.82 36.12 -6.48
N HIS A 510 12.81 37.36 -6.99
CA HIS A 510 11.62 38.02 -7.53
C HIS A 510 11.92 38.78 -8.83
N PRO A 511 12.31 38.10 -9.92
CA PRO A 511 12.61 38.78 -11.19
C PRO A 511 11.39 39.50 -11.80
N GLU A 512 10.18 39.08 -11.43
CA GLU A 512 8.90 39.65 -11.84
C GLU A 512 7.83 39.35 -10.78
N ASP A 513 6.72 40.09 -10.81
CA ASP A 513 5.54 39.81 -9.99
C ASP A 513 4.56 38.90 -10.74
N GLY A 514 3.71 38.19 -10.00
CA GLY A 514 2.66 37.33 -10.57
C GLY A 514 3.19 36.00 -11.12
N MET A 515 4.32 35.53 -10.56
CA MET A 515 4.91 34.21 -10.80
C MET A 515 4.04 33.09 -10.21
N VAL A 516 4.36 31.84 -10.53
CA VAL A 516 3.75 30.64 -9.90
C VAL A 516 4.81 29.90 -9.11
N LEU A 517 4.56 29.65 -7.82
CA LEU A 517 5.42 28.83 -6.97
C LEU A 517 4.88 27.41 -6.91
N ALA A 518 5.75 26.41 -7.02
CA ALA A 518 5.37 25.00 -6.97
C ALA A 518 6.33 24.20 -6.07
N ASN A 519 5.91 23.89 -4.85
CA ASN A 519 6.66 23.00 -3.97
C ASN A 519 6.48 21.54 -4.37
N THR A 520 7.58 20.83 -4.60
CA THR A 520 7.64 19.39 -4.90
C THR A 520 8.55 18.62 -3.95
N THR A 521 8.99 19.28 -2.86
CA THR A 521 9.75 18.66 -1.78
C THR A 521 8.83 18.01 -0.75
N SER A 522 9.42 17.35 0.25
CA SER A 522 8.70 16.82 1.41
C SER A 522 8.61 17.81 2.58
N MET A 523 9.08 19.05 2.43
CA MET A 523 8.98 20.07 3.49
C MET A 523 7.51 20.42 3.74
N GLY A 524 7.09 20.46 5.00
CA GLY A 524 5.70 20.65 5.40
C GLY A 524 4.88 19.36 5.52
N MET A 525 5.41 18.20 5.08
CA MET A 525 4.75 16.91 5.24
C MET A 525 4.79 16.46 6.71
N GLN A 526 3.70 15.89 7.21
CA GLN A 526 3.63 15.36 8.58
C GLN A 526 4.80 14.41 8.89
N PRO A 527 5.46 14.52 10.06
CA PRO A 527 5.12 15.37 11.20
C PRO A 527 5.69 16.81 11.16
N ASN A 528 6.41 17.20 10.10
CA ASN A 528 7.12 18.48 9.98
C ASN A 528 6.20 19.63 9.54
N VAL A 529 5.07 19.80 10.24
CA VAL A 529 3.96 20.69 9.82
C VAL A 529 4.29 22.18 9.87
N GLU A 530 5.34 22.57 10.59
CA GLU A 530 5.84 23.95 10.70
C GLU A 530 7.02 24.25 9.77
N GLU A 531 7.50 23.28 8.99
CA GLU A 531 8.49 23.55 7.94
C GLU A 531 7.81 24.21 6.73
N THR A 532 8.49 25.20 6.15
CA THR A 532 8.11 25.85 4.89
C THR A 532 9.38 26.04 4.04
N PRO A 533 9.32 25.88 2.71
CA PRO A 533 10.51 25.97 1.86
C PRO A 533 10.90 27.40 1.48
N ILE A 534 10.10 28.41 1.85
CA ILE A 534 10.30 29.83 1.52
C ILE A 534 9.74 30.70 2.65
N SER A 535 10.33 31.88 2.87
CA SER A 535 9.80 32.91 3.76
C SER A 535 8.47 33.47 3.24
N LYS A 536 7.54 33.72 4.17
CA LYS A 536 6.26 34.39 3.91
C LYS A 536 6.42 35.73 3.19
N ASP A 537 7.49 36.48 3.46
CA ASP A 537 7.73 37.81 2.87
C ASP A 537 7.93 37.77 1.35
N ALA A 538 8.42 36.64 0.83
CA ALA A 538 8.64 36.43 -0.60
C ALA A 538 7.35 36.04 -1.35
N LEU A 539 6.33 35.53 -0.64
CA LEU A 539 5.10 35.00 -1.25
C LEU A 539 4.29 36.05 -2.01
N LYS A 540 4.43 37.33 -1.66
CA LYS A 540 3.75 38.46 -2.34
C LYS A 540 4.08 38.58 -3.84
N HIS A 541 5.19 37.99 -4.28
CA HIS A 541 5.62 38.01 -5.69
C HIS A 541 4.98 36.91 -6.54
N TYR A 542 4.18 36.03 -5.92
CA TYR A 542 3.54 34.89 -6.57
C TYR A 542 2.03 35.10 -6.64
N ALA A 543 1.46 34.94 -7.84
CA ALA A 543 0.02 34.93 -8.04
C ALA A 543 -0.61 33.62 -7.55
N LEU A 544 0.10 32.50 -7.71
CA LEU A 544 -0.37 31.18 -7.31
C LEU A 544 0.73 30.39 -6.63
N VAL A 545 0.37 29.68 -5.56
CA VAL A 545 1.23 28.76 -4.83
C VAL A 545 0.62 27.36 -4.84
N PHE A 546 1.35 26.41 -5.42
CA PHE A 546 1.04 24.99 -5.43
C PHE A 546 1.96 24.24 -4.47
N ASP A 547 1.40 23.26 -3.77
CA ASP A 547 2.17 22.37 -2.90
C ASP A 547 1.80 20.91 -3.18
N ALA A 548 2.76 20.09 -3.60
CA ALA A 548 2.55 18.66 -3.85
C ALA A 548 2.29 17.87 -2.55
N VAL A 549 2.65 18.42 -1.39
CA VAL A 549 2.33 17.82 -0.09
C VAL A 549 0.82 17.88 0.14
N TYR A 550 0.22 16.71 0.40
CA TYR A 550 -1.21 16.58 0.68
C TYR A 550 -1.52 16.04 2.10
N THR A 551 -0.48 15.79 2.90
CA THR A 551 -0.56 15.36 4.30
C THR A 551 0.36 16.22 5.17
N PRO A 552 -0.15 17.31 5.78
CA PRO A 552 -1.55 17.75 5.83
C PRO A 552 -2.03 18.38 4.50
N ARG A 553 -3.35 18.53 4.34
CA ARG A 553 -3.97 19.17 3.16
C ARG A 553 -3.63 20.66 3.06
N ILE A 554 -3.53 21.34 4.21
CA ILE A 554 -3.15 22.75 4.32
C ILE A 554 -1.79 22.78 5.04
N THR A 555 -0.72 22.91 4.27
CA THR A 555 0.64 23.05 4.80
C THR A 555 0.88 24.47 5.30
N ARG A 556 1.99 24.68 6.03
CA ARG A 556 2.42 26.04 6.40
C ARG A 556 2.61 26.93 5.16
N LEU A 557 3.20 26.40 4.08
CA LEU A 557 3.37 27.11 2.81
C LEU A 557 2.03 27.63 2.26
N LEU A 558 1.03 26.75 2.13
CA LEU A 558 -0.27 27.15 1.59
C LEU A 558 -0.99 28.15 2.50
N ARG A 559 -0.91 27.96 3.82
CA ARG A 559 -1.49 28.90 4.79
C ARG A 559 -0.86 30.29 4.68
N GLU A 560 0.47 30.38 4.68
CA GLU A 560 1.19 31.64 4.55
C GLU A 560 0.98 32.30 3.17
N ALA A 561 0.78 31.50 2.10
CA ALA A 561 0.47 31.98 0.76
C ALA A 561 -0.92 32.60 0.65
N GLU A 562 -1.94 31.95 1.25
CA GLU A 562 -3.29 32.49 1.34
C GLU A 562 -3.29 33.82 2.13
N GLU A 563 -2.55 33.88 3.25
CA GLU A 563 -2.35 35.10 4.03
C GLU A 563 -1.64 36.22 3.25
N SER A 564 -0.84 35.86 2.22
CA SER A 564 -0.18 36.80 1.32
C SER A 564 -1.06 37.20 0.12
N GLY A 565 -2.29 36.67 0.02
CA GLY A 565 -3.23 36.97 -1.06
C GLY A 565 -3.03 36.16 -2.34
N ALA A 566 -2.15 35.16 -2.33
CA ALA A 566 -1.95 34.26 -3.47
C ALA A 566 -3.05 33.19 -3.54
N ILE A 567 -3.38 32.74 -4.75
CA ILE A 567 -4.25 31.57 -4.93
C ILE A 567 -3.49 30.32 -4.52
N THR A 568 -4.12 29.47 -3.72
CA THR A 568 -3.50 28.21 -3.27
C THR A 568 -4.07 27.01 -4.01
N VAL A 569 -3.19 26.12 -4.48
CA VAL A 569 -3.57 24.81 -5.02
C VAL A 569 -2.98 23.71 -4.14
N SER A 570 -3.86 23.02 -3.42
CA SER A 570 -3.45 21.97 -2.47
C SER A 570 -2.97 20.68 -3.16
N GLY A 571 -2.11 19.91 -2.50
CA GLY A 571 -1.60 18.65 -3.03
C GLY A 571 -2.68 17.59 -3.25
N SER A 572 -3.83 17.69 -2.59
CA SER A 572 -4.97 16.80 -2.87
C SER A 572 -5.48 16.95 -4.31
N GLU A 573 -5.35 18.14 -4.89
CA GLU A 573 -5.75 18.39 -6.29
C GLU A 573 -4.88 17.59 -7.27
N MET A 574 -3.56 17.59 -7.06
CA MET A 574 -2.64 16.77 -7.83
C MET A 574 -2.86 15.28 -7.55
N PHE A 575 -3.02 14.92 -6.27
CA PHE A 575 -3.12 13.52 -5.83
C PHE A 575 -4.32 12.80 -6.45
N VAL A 576 -5.50 13.43 -6.47
CA VAL A 576 -6.69 12.84 -7.09
C VAL A 576 -6.48 12.67 -8.60
N ARG A 577 -5.93 13.70 -9.25
CA ARG A 577 -5.70 13.69 -10.71
C ARG A 577 -4.74 12.61 -11.15
N GLN A 578 -3.61 12.46 -10.47
CA GLN A 578 -2.66 11.39 -10.80
C GLN A 578 -3.21 9.98 -10.47
N ALA A 579 -4.11 9.87 -9.47
CA ALA A 579 -4.64 8.59 -9.01
C ALA A 579 -5.67 7.99 -9.98
N TYR A 580 -6.59 8.78 -10.54
CA TYR A 580 -7.56 8.23 -11.48
C TYR A 580 -6.89 7.83 -12.82
N GLU A 581 -5.80 8.49 -13.22
CA GLU A 581 -5.00 8.09 -14.39
C GLU A 581 -4.29 6.76 -14.12
N GLN A 582 -3.75 6.58 -12.91
CA GLN A 582 -3.19 5.29 -12.47
C GLN A 582 -4.23 4.18 -12.49
N PHE A 583 -5.46 4.47 -12.06
CA PHE A 583 -6.55 3.50 -12.12
C PHE A 583 -6.82 3.04 -13.56
N GLU A 584 -6.85 3.95 -14.52
CA GLU A 584 -7.05 3.61 -15.93
C GLU A 584 -5.91 2.71 -16.44
N ILE A 585 -4.66 3.03 -16.11
CA ILE A 585 -3.48 2.21 -16.43
C ILE A 585 -3.57 0.81 -15.80
N PHE A 586 -3.94 0.72 -14.51
CA PHE A 586 -3.97 -0.54 -13.77
C PHE A 586 -5.09 -1.48 -14.19
N THR A 587 -6.25 -0.92 -14.55
CA THR A 587 -7.48 -1.68 -14.79
C THR A 587 -7.80 -1.87 -16.27
N GLY A 588 -7.35 -0.95 -17.13
CA GLY A 588 -7.79 -0.82 -18.52
C GLY A 588 -9.22 -0.29 -18.68
N LEU A 589 -9.82 0.22 -17.59
CA LEU A 589 -11.15 0.85 -17.60
C LEU A 589 -11.00 2.38 -17.66
N PRO A 590 -11.95 3.10 -18.26
CA PRO A 590 -11.92 4.57 -18.26
C PRO A 590 -11.80 5.16 -16.86
N ALA A 591 -10.95 6.17 -16.69
CA ALA A 591 -10.73 6.85 -15.42
C ALA A 591 -12.05 7.44 -14.85
N PRO A 592 -12.54 6.96 -13.68
CA PRO A 592 -13.81 7.41 -13.12
C PRO A 592 -13.58 8.68 -12.27
N LYS A 593 -13.34 9.81 -12.95
CA LYS A 593 -12.86 11.06 -12.34
C LYS A 593 -13.75 11.54 -11.19
N GLU A 594 -15.06 11.62 -11.41
CA GLU A 594 -16.03 12.10 -10.40
C GLU A 594 -16.05 11.19 -9.17
N LEU A 595 -15.91 9.88 -9.37
CA LEU A 595 -15.87 8.91 -8.28
C LEU A 595 -14.64 9.13 -7.40
N TYR A 596 -13.47 9.37 -7.98
CA TYR A 596 -12.25 9.63 -7.20
C TYR A 596 -12.36 10.91 -6.35
N TRP A 597 -12.98 11.97 -6.90
CA TRP A 597 -13.27 13.19 -6.13
C TRP A 597 -14.24 12.93 -4.98
N GLN A 598 -15.32 12.18 -5.23
CA GLN A 598 -16.28 11.80 -4.19
C GLN A 598 -15.63 10.96 -3.09
N ILE A 599 -14.77 10.01 -3.46
CA ILE A 599 -14.03 9.16 -2.53
C ILE A 599 -13.11 10.00 -1.65
N MET A 600 -12.26 10.83 -2.24
CA MET A 600 -11.28 11.66 -1.50
C MET A 600 -11.96 12.69 -0.59
N SER A 601 -13.16 13.15 -0.95
CA SER A 601 -13.95 14.05 -0.09
C SER A 601 -14.58 13.34 1.10
N LYS A 602 -14.92 12.06 0.97
CA LYS A 602 -15.68 11.29 1.98
C LYS A 602 -14.78 10.51 2.93
N TYR A 603 -13.66 9.98 2.42
CA TYR A 603 -12.72 9.09 3.13
C TYR A 603 -11.33 9.74 3.19
#